data_AF-A0A520LMF7-F1
#
_entry.id   AF-A0A520LMF7-F1
#
_cell.length_a   1.000
_cell.length_b   1.000
_cell.length_c   1.000
_cell.angle_alpha   90.00
_cell.angle_beta   90.00
_cell.angle_gamma   90.00
#
_symmetry.space_group_name_H-M   'P 1'
#
loop_
_entity.id
_entity.type
_entity.pdbx_description
1 polymer ?
#
loop_
_entity_poly.entity_id
_entity_poly.type
_entity_poly.pdbx_seq_one_letter_code
_entity_poly.pdbx_strand_id
1 'polypeptide(L)'
;MNTAPPMHFSFLMMPEYTLSAFSNAVGILRMANRLSGRNLYSWSLHSLDGESVKSSADLELAIEGSIDDTKNANILMVCGGYSVKDHCTKELIEGLKKCSKRKIPMGGICTGSYALASAGLLDGYKCTIHWENIASFREEYPLLDISSGLFVIDRDRYTCSGGISSIDLFLNLVATIHGHQLVQQISEQFTCDRVRTENDTQRTPLKYLIGSSQPKLVDAVDLMESNLEEPLTLHEVADYVGISRRQLERLFKKNLNCTPSRYYLELRLSRARLLLLQTSVPVIDVAISCGFTTAPHFSKCYSDFFGRPPSNERRKTDLKALNADYYSD
;
A
#
# COMPACT_ATOMS: atom_id res chain seq x y z
N MET A 1 -7.23 -38.18 -17.82
CA MET A 1 -7.46 -36.76 -18.18
C MET A 1 -6.16 -36.02 -17.94
N ASN A 2 -5.57 -35.45 -18.99
CA ASN A 2 -4.25 -34.82 -18.93
C ASN A 2 -4.41 -33.44 -18.26
N THR A 3 -4.27 -33.38 -16.94
CA THR A 3 -4.32 -32.10 -16.21
C THR A 3 -2.98 -31.40 -16.38
N ALA A 4 -2.99 -30.22 -16.98
CA ALA A 4 -1.82 -29.34 -17.00
C ALA A 4 -1.24 -29.19 -15.57
N PRO A 5 0.09 -29.08 -15.42
CA PRO A 5 0.69 -28.92 -14.11
C PRO A 5 0.12 -27.68 -13.40
N PRO A 6 0.02 -27.70 -12.05
CA PRO A 6 -0.49 -26.57 -11.28
C PRO A 6 0.37 -25.34 -11.54
N MET A 7 -0.26 -24.16 -11.61
CA MET A 7 0.46 -22.90 -11.65
C MET A 7 1.13 -22.65 -10.30
N HIS A 8 2.46 -22.56 -10.31
CA HIS A 8 3.27 -22.44 -9.11
C HIS A 8 3.62 -20.98 -8.79
N PHE A 9 3.24 -20.52 -7.60
CA PHE A 9 3.58 -19.21 -7.04
C PHE A 9 4.73 -19.35 -6.05
N SER A 10 5.86 -18.70 -6.30
CA SER A 10 6.89 -18.53 -5.28
C SER A 10 6.68 -17.21 -4.56
N PHE A 11 6.58 -17.24 -3.23
CA PHE A 11 6.47 -16.05 -2.40
C PHE A 11 7.82 -15.77 -1.75
N LEU A 12 8.43 -14.63 -2.08
CA LEU A 12 9.64 -14.13 -1.44
C LEU A 12 9.24 -13.31 -0.21
N MET A 13 9.51 -13.84 0.97
CA MET A 13 9.16 -13.27 2.27
C MET A 13 10.26 -12.32 2.72
N MET A 14 9.96 -11.01 2.75
CA MET A 14 10.89 -10.02 3.31
C MET A 14 10.71 -9.93 4.83
N PRO A 15 11.75 -9.53 5.58
CA PRO A 15 11.58 -9.22 7.00
C PRO A 15 10.42 -8.26 7.24
N GLU A 16 9.64 -8.53 8.29
CA GLU A 16 8.47 -7.75 8.70
C GLU A 16 7.33 -7.73 7.65
N TYR A 17 7.28 -8.71 6.73
CA TYR A 17 6.21 -8.81 5.73
C TYR A 17 4.82 -8.81 6.36
N THR A 18 3.85 -8.23 5.67
CA THR A 18 2.45 -8.17 6.16
C THR A 18 1.80 -9.55 6.10
N LEU A 19 1.67 -10.23 7.24
CA LEU A 19 1.17 -11.61 7.32
C LEU A 19 -0.22 -11.77 6.70
N SER A 20 -1.13 -10.85 6.99
CA SER A 20 -2.51 -10.91 6.52
C SER A 20 -2.60 -10.83 4.99
N ALA A 21 -1.82 -9.96 4.36
CA ALA A 21 -1.80 -9.80 2.91
C ALA A 21 -1.25 -11.06 2.20
N PHE A 22 -0.21 -11.66 2.75
CA PHE A 22 0.30 -12.95 2.28
C PHE A 22 -0.75 -14.07 2.46
N SER A 23 -1.34 -14.16 3.66
CA SER A 23 -2.31 -15.20 4.02
C SER A 23 -3.56 -15.14 3.14
N ASN A 24 -4.01 -13.92 2.81
CA ASN A 24 -5.11 -13.67 1.89
C ASN A 24 -4.80 -14.23 0.49
N ALA A 25 -3.64 -13.90 -0.08
CA ALA A 25 -3.21 -14.40 -1.38
C ALA A 25 -3.22 -15.94 -1.45
N VAL A 26 -2.57 -16.60 -0.48
CA VAL A 26 -2.56 -18.07 -0.39
C VAL A 26 -3.96 -18.62 -0.14
N GLY A 27 -4.78 -17.93 0.65
CA GLY A 27 -6.16 -18.28 0.92
C GLY A 27 -7.01 -18.40 -0.34
N ILE A 28 -6.85 -17.47 -1.29
CA ILE A 28 -7.56 -17.50 -2.58
C ILE A 28 -7.09 -18.66 -3.46
N LEU A 29 -5.77 -18.88 -3.59
CA LEU A 29 -5.22 -20.01 -4.34
C LEU A 29 -5.69 -21.36 -3.77
N ARG A 30 -5.61 -21.53 -2.45
CA ARG A 30 -6.06 -22.72 -1.73
C ARG A 30 -7.57 -22.95 -1.94
N MET A 31 -8.38 -21.89 -1.91
CA MET A 31 -9.82 -22.00 -2.09
C MET A 31 -10.19 -22.37 -3.53
N ALA A 32 -9.49 -21.83 -4.53
CA ALA A 32 -9.66 -22.23 -5.92
C ALA A 32 -9.40 -23.74 -6.10
N ASN A 33 -8.36 -24.29 -5.47
CA ASN A 33 -8.10 -25.73 -5.47
C ASN A 33 -9.25 -26.53 -4.82
N ARG A 34 -9.69 -26.08 -3.63
CA ARG A 34 -10.74 -26.77 -2.86
C ARG A 34 -12.07 -26.82 -3.62
N LEU A 35 -12.52 -25.69 -4.16
CA LEU A 35 -13.82 -25.57 -4.83
C LEU A 35 -13.83 -26.24 -6.20
N SER A 36 -12.72 -26.22 -6.92
CA SER A 36 -12.59 -26.91 -8.21
C SER A 36 -12.39 -28.43 -8.08
N GLY A 37 -12.00 -28.92 -6.90
CA GLY A 37 -11.61 -30.31 -6.69
C GLY A 37 -10.34 -30.72 -7.44
N ARG A 38 -9.52 -29.75 -7.86
CA ARG A 38 -8.29 -29.96 -8.65
C ARG A 38 -7.12 -29.20 -8.04
N ASN A 39 -5.91 -29.67 -8.29
CA ASN A 39 -4.70 -28.93 -7.94
C ASN A 39 -4.39 -27.91 -9.05
N LEU A 40 -5.08 -26.77 -9.04
CA LEU A 40 -4.90 -25.69 -10.02
C LEU A 40 -3.65 -24.86 -9.72
N TYR A 41 -3.39 -24.65 -8.43
CA TYR A 41 -2.32 -23.81 -7.93
C TYR A 41 -1.45 -24.54 -6.92
N SER A 42 -0.17 -24.23 -6.90
CA SER A 42 0.75 -24.62 -5.83
C SER A 42 1.57 -23.40 -5.42
N TRP A 43 2.19 -23.45 -4.25
CA TRP A 43 3.02 -22.35 -3.79
C TRP A 43 4.17 -22.83 -2.93
N SER A 44 5.20 -22.01 -2.84
CA SER A 44 6.41 -22.22 -2.03
C SER A 44 6.83 -20.92 -1.36
N LEU A 45 7.31 -20.99 -0.11
CA LEU A 45 7.83 -19.84 0.62
C LEU A 45 9.35 -19.77 0.55
N HIS A 46 9.90 -18.61 0.19
CA HIS A 46 11.34 -18.38 0.10
C HIS A 46 11.72 -17.13 0.87
N SER A 47 12.93 -17.08 1.42
CA SER A 47 13.54 -15.83 1.89
C SER A 47 14.75 -15.49 1.02
N LEU A 48 15.45 -14.40 1.32
CA LEU A 48 16.63 -14.02 0.53
C LEU A 48 17.70 -15.12 0.56
N ASP A 49 17.99 -15.62 1.75
CA ASP A 49 19.08 -16.57 2.07
C ASP A 49 18.59 -17.97 2.43
N GLY A 50 17.28 -18.17 2.57
CA GLY A 50 16.67 -19.44 3.01
C GLY A 50 16.44 -19.53 4.51
N GLU A 51 16.83 -18.51 5.27
CA GLU A 51 16.62 -18.44 6.72
C GLU A 51 15.19 -18.04 7.08
N SER A 52 14.81 -18.28 8.34
CA SER A 52 13.50 -17.91 8.89
C SER A 52 13.29 -16.39 8.87
N VAL A 53 12.06 -15.97 8.58
CA VAL A 53 11.68 -14.57 8.48
C VAL A 53 10.44 -14.30 9.34
N LYS A 54 10.54 -13.31 10.23
CA LYS A 54 9.42 -12.82 11.03
C LYS A 54 8.50 -11.94 10.22
N SER A 55 7.20 -12.21 10.35
CA SER A 55 6.15 -11.34 9.83
C SER A 55 5.93 -10.11 10.70
N SER A 56 5.10 -9.19 10.21
CA SER A 56 4.59 -8.01 10.92
C SER A 56 3.84 -8.31 12.22
N ALA A 57 3.54 -9.58 12.51
CA ALA A 57 2.85 -10.05 13.71
C ALA A 57 3.75 -10.92 14.60
N ASP A 58 5.08 -10.86 14.41
CA ASP A 58 6.08 -11.66 15.13
C ASP A 58 5.91 -13.19 14.96
N LEU A 59 5.16 -13.62 13.95
CA LEU A 59 5.01 -15.03 13.57
C LEU A 59 6.01 -15.40 12.48
N GLU A 60 6.59 -16.60 12.60
CA GLU A 60 7.49 -17.21 11.61
C GLU A 60 6.77 -18.34 10.88
N LEU A 61 6.95 -18.40 9.56
CA LEU A 61 6.48 -19.49 8.72
C LEU A 61 7.67 -20.31 8.25
N ALA A 62 7.46 -21.60 7.99
CA ALA A 62 8.50 -22.46 7.43
C ALA A 62 8.88 -21.98 6.02
N ILE A 63 10.15 -21.64 5.85
CA ILE A 63 10.75 -21.29 4.56
C ILE A 63 11.29 -22.55 3.91
N GLU A 64 11.06 -22.71 2.61
CA GLU A 64 11.48 -23.89 1.82
C GLU A 64 12.86 -23.71 1.19
N GLY A 65 13.31 -22.47 1.01
CA GLY A 65 14.60 -22.17 0.41
C GLY A 65 14.88 -20.70 0.23
N SER A 66 16.00 -20.44 -0.45
CA SER A 66 16.47 -19.10 -0.77
C SER A 66 15.83 -18.58 -2.06
N ILE A 67 16.07 -17.31 -2.37
CA ILE A 67 15.63 -16.71 -3.64
C ILE A 67 16.16 -17.48 -4.87
N ASP A 68 17.30 -18.17 -4.74
CA ASP A 68 17.89 -18.96 -5.81
C ASP A 68 17.16 -20.28 -6.07
N ASP A 69 16.32 -20.73 -5.14
CA ASP A 69 15.53 -21.96 -5.24
C ASP A 69 14.16 -21.74 -5.94
N THR A 70 13.86 -20.50 -6.34
CA THR A 70 12.63 -20.11 -7.06
C THR A 70 12.61 -20.52 -8.55
N LYS A 71 13.39 -21.53 -8.95
CA LYS A 71 13.58 -21.92 -10.37
C LYS A 71 12.32 -22.46 -11.04
N ASN A 72 11.44 -23.08 -10.25
CA ASN A 72 10.19 -23.69 -10.73
C ASN A 72 9.00 -22.72 -10.67
N ALA A 73 9.22 -21.46 -10.29
CA ALA A 73 8.17 -20.45 -10.20
C ALA A 73 7.56 -20.15 -11.58
N ASN A 74 6.24 -20.23 -11.68
CA ASN A 74 5.53 -19.61 -12.80
C ASN A 74 5.30 -18.12 -12.55
N ILE A 75 5.12 -17.71 -11.29
CA ILE A 75 4.97 -16.32 -10.86
C ILE A 75 5.78 -16.13 -9.57
N LEU A 76 6.55 -15.04 -9.47
CA LEU A 76 7.24 -14.64 -8.24
C LEU A 76 6.51 -13.47 -7.58
N MET A 77 6.09 -13.62 -6.33
CA MET A 77 5.46 -12.56 -5.55
C MET A 77 6.38 -12.14 -4.40
N VAL A 78 6.76 -10.87 -4.34
CA VAL A 78 7.54 -10.29 -3.24
C VAL A 78 6.58 -9.79 -2.17
N CYS A 79 6.65 -10.36 -0.98
CA CYS A 79 5.86 -9.99 0.19
C CYS A 79 6.65 -8.99 1.04
N GLY A 80 6.32 -7.71 0.90
CA GLY A 80 6.87 -6.65 1.75
C GLY A 80 6.04 -6.42 3.01
N GLY A 81 6.55 -5.56 3.88
CA GLY A 81 5.82 -5.01 5.02
C GLY A 81 6.51 -3.77 5.58
N TYR A 82 6.77 -3.75 6.89
CA TYR A 82 7.41 -2.61 7.53
C TYR A 82 8.90 -2.52 7.16
N SER A 83 9.47 -1.32 7.30
CA SER A 83 10.90 -1.05 7.10
C SER A 83 11.48 -1.56 5.77
N VAL A 84 10.65 -1.70 4.72
CA VAL A 84 11.05 -2.35 3.45
C VAL A 84 12.32 -1.77 2.84
N LYS A 85 12.52 -0.46 3.04
CA LYS A 85 13.68 0.28 2.54
C LYS A 85 14.99 -0.24 3.13
N ASP A 86 14.99 -0.53 4.43
CA ASP A 86 16.17 -1.04 5.14
C ASP A 86 16.52 -2.46 4.68
N HIS A 87 15.52 -3.21 4.22
CA HIS A 87 15.67 -4.58 3.73
C HIS A 87 15.97 -4.67 2.23
N CYS A 88 15.95 -3.55 1.49
CA CYS A 88 16.30 -3.49 0.07
C CYS A 88 17.81 -3.42 -0.15
N THR A 89 18.53 -4.45 0.30
CA THR A 89 19.99 -4.52 0.18
C THR A 89 20.43 -4.81 -1.27
N LYS A 90 21.74 -4.68 -1.53
CA LYS A 90 22.31 -5.00 -2.84
C LYS A 90 22.07 -6.46 -3.22
N GLU A 91 22.16 -7.36 -2.25
CA GLU A 91 21.96 -8.79 -2.41
C GLU A 91 20.52 -9.10 -2.83
N LEU A 92 19.52 -8.44 -2.22
CA LEU A 92 18.12 -8.57 -2.63
C LEU A 92 17.93 -8.08 -4.07
N ILE A 93 18.46 -6.91 -4.40
CA ILE A 93 18.34 -6.30 -5.74
C ILE A 93 18.95 -7.22 -6.80
N GLU A 94 20.14 -7.77 -6.55
CA GLU A 94 20.82 -8.69 -7.46
C GLU A 94 20.05 -10.01 -7.60
N GLY A 95 19.53 -10.56 -6.50
CA GLY A 95 18.71 -11.76 -6.50
C GLY A 95 17.42 -11.59 -7.31
N LEU A 96 16.71 -10.47 -7.13
CA LEU A 96 15.51 -10.14 -7.91
C LEU A 96 15.82 -9.98 -9.40
N LYS A 97 16.90 -9.27 -9.75
CA LYS A 97 17.37 -9.14 -11.14
C LYS A 97 17.75 -10.49 -11.75
N LYS A 98 18.38 -11.39 -10.99
CA LYS A 98 18.69 -12.76 -11.44
C LYS A 98 17.42 -13.55 -11.72
N CYS A 99 16.41 -13.41 -10.88
CA CYS A 99 15.10 -14.03 -11.10
C CYS A 99 14.40 -13.47 -12.34
N SER A 100 14.50 -12.17 -12.62
CA SER A 100 13.82 -11.54 -13.76
C SER A 100 14.38 -11.99 -15.12
N LYS A 101 15.65 -12.44 -15.17
CA LYS A 101 16.25 -13.05 -16.38
C LYS A 101 15.48 -14.27 -16.87
N ARG A 102 14.70 -14.93 -16.02
CA ARG A 102 13.83 -16.06 -16.38
C ARG A 102 12.54 -15.64 -17.10
N LYS A 103 12.25 -14.33 -17.18
CA LYS A 103 11.06 -13.76 -17.85
C LYS A 103 9.74 -14.32 -17.34
N ILE A 104 9.69 -14.62 -16.04
CA ILE A 104 8.44 -15.00 -15.35
C ILE A 104 7.73 -13.73 -14.86
N PRO A 105 6.39 -13.70 -14.83
CA PRO A 105 5.67 -12.62 -14.18
C PRO A 105 6.11 -12.43 -12.73
N MET A 106 6.17 -11.17 -12.32
CA MET A 106 6.59 -10.76 -10.98
C MET A 106 5.58 -9.82 -10.36
N GLY A 107 5.43 -9.89 -9.05
CA GLY A 107 4.49 -9.04 -8.35
C GLY A 107 4.94 -8.61 -6.96
N GLY A 108 4.35 -7.53 -6.48
CA GLY A 108 4.59 -6.97 -5.16
C GLY A 108 3.30 -6.96 -4.35
N ILE A 109 3.34 -7.56 -3.16
CA ILE A 109 2.26 -7.47 -2.17
C ILE A 109 2.68 -6.47 -1.11
N CYS A 110 1.78 -5.54 -0.78
CA CYS A 110 2.07 -4.47 0.18
C CYS A 110 3.23 -3.61 -0.32
N THR A 111 4.26 -3.42 0.49
CA THR A 111 5.47 -2.70 0.12
C THR A 111 6.43 -3.52 -0.75
N GLY A 112 6.07 -4.76 -1.15
CA GLY A 112 6.88 -5.56 -2.07
C GLY A 112 7.12 -4.90 -3.43
N SER A 113 6.23 -4.00 -3.85
CA SER A 113 6.44 -3.15 -5.03
C SER A 113 7.67 -2.25 -4.89
N TYR A 114 8.00 -1.81 -3.67
CA TYR A 114 9.22 -1.03 -3.40
C TYR A 114 10.49 -1.84 -3.70
N ALA A 115 10.52 -3.12 -3.32
CA ALA A 115 11.64 -4.00 -3.60
C ALA A 115 11.80 -4.29 -5.11
N LEU A 116 10.69 -4.38 -5.85
CA LEU A 116 10.74 -4.49 -7.31
C LEU A 116 11.23 -3.20 -7.97
N ALA A 117 10.80 -2.03 -7.48
CA ALA A 117 11.25 -0.73 -7.96
C ALA A 117 12.75 -0.49 -7.72
N SER A 118 13.24 -0.82 -6.52
CA SER A 118 14.67 -0.68 -6.18
C SER A 118 15.56 -1.56 -7.07
N ALA A 119 15.01 -2.65 -7.59
CA ALA A 119 15.66 -3.50 -8.58
C ALA A 119 15.49 -3.03 -10.05
N GLY A 120 14.79 -1.92 -10.31
CA GLY A 120 14.46 -1.42 -11.66
C GLY A 120 13.47 -2.31 -12.42
N LEU A 121 12.73 -3.17 -11.71
CA LEU A 121 11.85 -4.16 -12.33
C LEU A 121 10.45 -3.62 -12.63
N LEU A 122 10.14 -2.39 -12.21
CA LEU A 122 8.89 -1.69 -12.50
C LEU A 122 9.05 -0.58 -13.55
N ASP A 123 10.25 -0.38 -14.09
CA ASP A 123 10.52 0.68 -15.08
C ASP A 123 9.67 0.49 -16.34
N GLY A 124 8.88 1.51 -16.69
CA GLY A 124 7.96 1.48 -17.84
C GLY A 124 6.70 0.63 -17.60
N TYR A 125 6.40 0.27 -16.35
CA TYR A 125 5.16 -0.38 -15.95
C TYR A 125 4.32 0.54 -15.04
N LYS A 126 3.00 0.39 -15.14
CA LYS A 126 2.09 0.91 -14.13
C LYS A 126 2.14 0.02 -12.90
N CYS A 127 2.21 0.62 -11.72
CA CYS A 127 2.26 -0.11 -10.46
C CYS A 127 1.50 0.61 -9.35
N THR A 128 1.32 -0.08 -8.22
CA THR A 128 0.80 0.50 -6.98
C THR A 128 1.60 0.02 -5.78
N ILE A 129 1.51 0.76 -4.68
CA ILE A 129 2.08 0.44 -3.37
C ILE A 129 1.04 0.84 -2.30
N HIS A 130 1.20 0.38 -1.06
CA HIS A 130 0.35 0.83 0.04
C HIS A 130 0.28 2.37 0.11
N TRP A 131 -0.91 2.91 0.35
CA TRP A 131 -1.20 4.35 0.25
C TRP A 131 -0.29 5.21 1.13
N GLU A 132 0.11 4.70 2.30
CA GLU A 132 1.05 5.38 3.21
C GLU A 132 2.43 5.61 2.59
N ASN A 133 2.78 4.82 1.58
CA ASN A 133 4.07 4.87 0.90
C ASN A 133 4.00 5.54 -0.48
N ILE A 134 2.82 5.88 -1.01
CA ILE A 134 2.72 6.45 -2.37
C ILE A 134 3.53 7.74 -2.50
N ALA A 135 3.48 8.62 -1.50
CA ALA A 135 4.19 9.89 -1.54
C ALA A 135 5.71 9.70 -1.57
N SER A 136 6.25 8.94 -0.61
CA SER A 136 7.69 8.63 -0.54
C SER A 136 8.16 7.83 -1.76
N PHE A 137 7.32 6.94 -2.28
CA PHE A 137 7.63 6.15 -3.47
C PHE A 137 7.69 7.01 -4.74
N ARG A 138 6.82 8.03 -4.88
CA ARG A 138 6.90 9.00 -5.98
C ARG A 138 8.13 9.90 -5.91
N GLU A 139 8.51 10.32 -4.70
CA GLU A 139 9.73 11.12 -4.50
C GLU A 139 10.99 10.33 -4.88
N GLU A 140 11.06 9.05 -4.51
CA GLU A 140 12.24 8.22 -4.75
C GLU A 140 12.30 7.64 -6.19
N TYR A 141 11.14 7.39 -6.80
CA TYR A 141 11.03 6.83 -8.15
C TYR A 141 10.13 7.70 -9.06
N PRO A 142 10.55 8.93 -9.40
CA PRO A 142 9.70 9.92 -10.09
C PRO A 142 9.32 9.54 -11.52
N LEU A 143 9.99 8.54 -12.12
CA LEU A 143 9.71 8.07 -13.47
C LEU A 143 8.69 6.92 -13.53
N LEU A 144 8.27 6.38 -12.38
CA LEU A 144 7.28 5.30 -12.34
C LEU A 144 5.84 5.83 -12.47
N ASP A 145 5.02 5.11 -13.24
CA ASP A 145 3.57 5.35 -13.29
C ASP A 145 2.89 4.71 -12.07
N ILE A 146 2.71 5.52 -11.01
CA ILE A 146 2.21 5.06 -9.71
C ILE A 146 0.72 5.38 -9.56
N SER A 147 -0.08 4.31 -9.56
CA SER A 147 -1.52 4.30 -9.32
C SER A 147 -1.86 4.35 -7.81
N SER A 148 -2.98 5.01 -7.48
CA SER A 148 -3.59 4.97 -6.15
C SER A 148 -4.67 3.88 -6.00
N GLY A 149 -4.79 2.99 -7.00
CA GLY A 149 -5.74 1.87 -7.00
C GLY A 149 -5.32 0.75 -6.02
N LEU A 150 -6.27 -0.12 -5.68
CA LEU A 150 -6.06 -1.28 -4.79
C LEU A 150 -4.97 -2.23 -5.30
N PHE A 151 -5.00 -2.51 -6.61
CA PHE A 151 -4.02 -3.33 -7.30
C PHE A 151 -3.86 -2.84 -8.74
N VAL A 152 -2.78 -3.25 -9.38
CA VAL A 152 -2.49 -3.02 -10.81
C VAL A 152 -1.98 -4.33 -11.41
N ILE A 153 -2.57 -4.72 -12.54
CA ILE A 153 -2.07 -5.77 -13.42
C ILE A 153 -1.63 -5.09 -14.71
N ASP A 154 -0.31 -4.92 -14.89
CA ASP A 154 0.26 -4.41 -16.14
C ASP A 154 1.18 -5.48 -16.75
N ARG A 155 0.69 -6.14 -17.81
CA ARG A 155 1.39 -7.22 -18.53
C ARG A 155 1.85 -8.33 -17.56
N ASP A 156 3.15 -8.39 -17.28
CA ASP A 156 3.80 -9.37 -16.42
C ASP A 156 4.21 -8.78 -15.05
N ARG A 157 3.59 -7.68 -14.64
CA ARG A 157 3.73 -7.04 -13.31
C ARG A 157 2.41 -6.97 -12.56
N TYR A 158 2.40 -7.56 -11.36
CA TYR A 158 1.21 -7.65 -10.51
C TYR A 158 1.46 -6.98 -9.16
N THR A 159 0.93 -5.80 -8.92
CA THR A 159 1.17 -5.07 -7.66
C THR A 159 -0.13 -4.82 -6.91
N CYS A 160 -0.12 -4.93 -5.58
CA CYS A 160 -1.26 -4.57 -4.75
C CYS A 160 -0.83 -3.89 -3.46
N SER A 161 -1.70 -3.04 -2.94
CA SER A 161 -1.42 -2.24 -1.75
C SER A 161 -1.25 -3.03 -0.46
N GLY A 162 -1.64 -4.31 -0.42
CA GLY A 162 -1.64 -5.13 0.79
C GLY A 162 -3.01 -5.18 1.49
N GLY A 163 -3.04 -5.71 2.71
CA GLY A 163 -4.30 -5.97 3.42
C GLY A 163 -5.28 -6.78 2.56
N ILE A 164 -6.51 -6.28 2.41
CA ILE A 164 -7.57 -6.96 1.63
C ILE A 164 -7.33 -6.84 0.10
N SER A 165 -6.53 -5.89 -0.40
CA SER A 165 -6.30 -5.76 -1.86
C SER A 165 -5.56 -6.96 -2.47
N SER A 166 -4.86 -7.73 -1.64
CA SER A 166 -4.31 -9.03 -2.02
C SER A 166 -5.39 -10.04 -2.40
N ILE A 167 -6.56 -10.02 -1.76
CA ILE A 167 -7.72 -10.83 -2.17
C ILE A 167 -8.18 -10.39 -3.56
N ASP A 168 -8.36 -9.08 -3.77
CA ASP A 168 -8.86 -8.56 -5.04
C ASP A 168 -7.92 -8.89 -6.20
N LEU A 169 -6.60 -8.70 -6.01
CA LEU A 169 -5.60 -9.06 -7.02
C LEU A 169 -5.69 -10.54 -7.38
N PHE A 170 -5.68 -11.42 -6.39
CA PHE A 170 -5.68 -12.87 -6.63
C PHE A 170 -7.02 -13.37 -7.19
N LEU A 171 -8.16 -12.79 -6.81
CA LEU A 171 -9.44 -13.09 -7.44
C LEU A 171 -9.45 -12.71 -8.93
N ASN A 172 -8.84 -11.58 -9.30
CA ASN A 172 -8.73 -11.16 -10.71
C ASN A 172 -7.75 -12.05 -11.50
N LEU A 173 -6.65 -12.50 -10.89
CA LEU A 173 -5.76 -13.50 -11.49
C LEU A 173 -6.48 -14.84 -11.73
N VAL A 174 -7.25 -15.32 -10.74
CA VAL A 174 -8.08 -16.53 -10.89
C VAL A 174 -9.16 -16.33 -11.96
N ALA A 175 -9.82 -15.18 -12.00
CA ALA A 175 -10.84 -14.86 -13.02
C ALA A 175 -10.28 -14.98 -14.43
N THR A 176 -9.06 -14.47 -14.65
CA THR A 176 -8.40 -14.45 -15.95
C THR A 176 -8.12 -15.86 -16.49
N ILE A 177 -7.83 -16.82 -15.59
CA ILE A 177 -7.42 -18.18 -15.97
C ILE A 177 -8.60 -19.17 -15.92
N HIS A 178 -9.49 -19.04 -14.94
CA HIS A 178 -10.53 -20.02 -14.64
C HIS A 178 -11.96 -19.46 -14.71
N GLY A 179 -12.12 -18.19 -15.06
CA GLY A 179 -13.41 -17.55 -15.27
C GLY A 179 -14.12 -17.12 -13.99
N HIS A 180 -15.19 -16.34 -14.17
CA HIS A 180 -15.90 -15.69 -13.06
C HIS A 180 -16.71 -16.65 -12.17
N GLN A 181 -17.10 -17.83 -12.67
CA GLN A 181 -17.90 -18.78 -11.89
C GLN A 181 -17.13 -19.29 -10.66
N LEU A 182 -15.85 -19.67 -10.83
CA LEU A 182 -15.01 -20.10 -9.71
C LEU A 182 -14.76 -18.95 -8.73
N VAL A 183 -14.54 -17.74 -9.25
CA VAL A 183 -14.35 -16.52 -8.45
C VAL A 183 -15.57 -16.23 -7.59
N GLN A 184 -16.79 -16.33 -8.13
CA GLN A 184 -18.01 -16.14 -7.37
C GLN A 184 -18.10 -17.11 -6.18
N GLN A 185 -17.81 -18.40 -6.40
CA GLN A 185 -17.82 -19.40 -5.33
C GLN A 185 -16.74 -19.11 -4.27
N ILE A 186 -15.56 -18.65 -4.68
CA ILE A 186 -14.51 -18.22 -3.73
C ILE A 186 -15.00 -17.01 -2.93
N SER A 187 -15.57 -15.99 -3.58
CA SER A 187 -16.07 -14.77 -2.93
C SER A 187 -17.14 -15.08 -1.88
N GLU A 188 -18.03 -16.03 -2.14
CA GLU A 188 -19.03 -16.50 -1.17
C GLU A 188 -18.38 -17.09 0.09
N GLN A 189 -17.27 -17.85 -0.04
CA GLN A 189 -16.56 -18.41 1.12
C GLN A 189 -15.82 -17.35 1.95
N PHE A 190 -15.40 -16.25 1.33
CA PHE A 190 -14.71 -15.14 1.99
C PHE A 190 -15.66 -14.03 2.46
N THR A 191 -16.99 -14.22 2.29
CA THR A 191 -18.01 -13.20 2.58
C THR A 191 -17.67 -11.86 1.92
N CYS A 192 -17.21 -11.90 0.66
CA CYS A 192 -16.92 -10.70 -0.11
C CYS A 192 -18.20 -10.20 -0.77
N ASP A 193 -18.71 -9.03 -0.35
CA ASP A 193 -19.93 -8.42 -0.91
C ASP A 193 -19.84 -8.18 -2.43
N ARG A 194 -18.64 -7.85 -2.92
CA ARG A 194 -18.32 -7.76 -4.35
C ARG A 194 -16.84 -7.98 -4.61
N VAL A 195 -16.51 -8.39 -5.84
CA VAL A 195 -15.12 -8.39 -6.33
C VAL A 195 -14.74 -6.97 -6.72
N ARG A 196 -13.70 -6.41 -6.10
CA ARG A 196 -13.20 -5.07 -6.43
C ARG A 196 -12.23 -5.15 -7.62
N THR A 197 -12.12 -4.04 -8.33
CA THR A 197 -11.34 -3.88 -9.56
C THR A 197 -10.17 -2.92 -9.35
N GLU A 198 -9.29 -2.80 -10.33
CA GLU A 198 -8.17 -1.83 -10.32
C GLU A 198 -8.62 -0.36 -10.22
N ASN A 199 -9.88 -0.06 -10.55
CA ASN A 199 -10.47 1.27 -10.44
C ASN A 199 -10.94 1.62 -9.02
N ASP A 200 -10.99 0.65 -8.11
CA ASP A 200 -11.34 0.89 -6.72
C ASP A 200 -10.16 1.53 -5.97
N THR A 201 -10.46 2.52 -5.12
CA THR A 201 -9.45 3.31 -4.39
C THR A 201 -9.00 2.61 -3.11
N GLN A 202 -7.73 2.78 -2.73
CA GLN A 202 -7.19 2.19 -1.50
C GLN A 202 -7.81 2.76 -0.23
N ARG A 203 -7.85 4.09 -0.12
CA ARG A 203 -8.52 4.74 0.99
C ARG A 203 -9.99 4.85 0.66
N THR A 204 -10.80 4.46 1.64
CA THR A 204 -12.22 4.71 1.70
C THR A 204 -12.42 6.23 1.63
N PRO A 205 -12.96 6.77 0.53
CA PRO A 205 -13.21 8.19 0.46
C PRO A 205 -14.16 8.59 1.59
N LEU A 206 -14.00 9.82 2.09
CA LEU A 206 -14.76 10.35 3.23
C LEU A 206 -16.28 10.13 3.11
N LYS A 207 -16.78 10.00 1.86
CA LYS A 207 -18.16 9.65 1.48
C LYS A 207 -18.71 8.38 2.14
N TYR A 208 -17.88 7.42 2.52
CA TYR A 208 -18.37 6.21 3.20
C TYR A 208 -18.37 6.35 4.73
N LEU A 209 -17.58 7.26 5.30
CA LEU A 209 -17.59 7.57 6.73
C LEU A 209 -18.77 8.49 7.11
N ILE A 210 -19.16 9.39 6.22
CA ILE A 210 -20.22 10.39 6.44
C ILE A 210 -21.51 10.06 5.64
N GLY A 211 -21.45 8.97 4.86
CA GLY A 211 -22.48 8.59 3.88
C GLY A 211 -22.52 9.53 2.67
N SER A 212 -23.27 9.13 1.63
CA SER A 212 -23.49 9.91 0.40
C SER A 212 -24.26 11.23 0.60
N SER A 213 -24.54 11.61 1.84
CA SER A 213 -25.38 12.75 2.21
C SER A 213 -24.68 14.11 2.09
N GLN A 214 -23.34 14.15 1.94
CA GLN A 214 -22.56 15.39 1.89
C GLN A 214 -21.53 15.41 0.75
N PRO A 215 -21.94 15.35 -0.53
CA PRO A 215 -21.02 15.31 -1.67
C PRO A 215 -20.03 16.48 -1.67
N LYS A 216 -20.48 17.70 -1.33
CA LYS A 216 -19.62 18.89 -1.28
C LYS A 216 -18.52 18.84 -0.22
N LEU A 217 -18.75 18.14 0.89
CA LEU A 217 -17.71 17.94 1.90
C LEU A 217 -16.66 16.96 1.42
N VAL A 218 -17.10 15.90 0.74
CA VAL A 218 -16.23 14.90 0.12
C VAL A 218 -15.36 15.56 -0.95
N ASP A 219 -15.97 16.30 -1.88
CA ASP A 219 -15.25 17.01 -2.94
C ASP A 219 -14.21 17.97 -2.34
N ALA A 220 -14.55 18.66 -1.24
CA ALA A 220 -13.63 19.59 -0.58
C ALA A 220 -12.45 18.87 0.06
N VAL A 221 -12.68 17.72 0.71
CA VAL A 221 -11.60 16.92 1.29
C VAL A 221 -10.72 16.31 0.19
N ASP A 222 -11.31 15.73 -0.85
CA ASP A 222 -10.57 15.15 -1.98
C ASP A 222 -9.68 16.22 -2.65
N LEU A 223 -10.19 17.45 -2.78
CA LEU A 223 -9.44 18.59 -3.30
C LEU A 223 -8.30 19.00 -2.35
N MET A 224 -8.53 19.06 -1.04
CA MET A 224 -7.49 19.34 -0.04
C MET A 224 -6.39 18.26 -0.05
N GLU A 225 -6.75 16.98 -0.09
CA GLU A 225 -5.81 15.85 -0.12
C GLU A 225 -4.95 15.84 -1.39
N SER A 226 -5.52 16.28 -2.51
CA SER A 226 -4.80 16.38 -3.78
C SER A 226 -3.82 17.57 -3.84
N ASN A 227 -3.98 18.56 -2.97
CA ASN A 227 -3.20 19.81 -2.97
C ASN A 227 -2.50 20.03 -1.62
N LEU A 228 -1.65 19.11 -1.17
CA LEU A 228 -0.98 19.24 0.14
C LEU A 228 0.34 20.02 0.07
N GLU A 229 1.04 19.96 -1.06
CA GLU A 229 2.31 20.66 -1.29
C GLU A 229 2.08 22.13 -1.63
N GLU A 230 1.10 22.41 -2.49
CA GLU A 230 0.61 23.75 -2.81
C GLU A 230 -0.82 23.92 -2.28
N PRO A 231 -1.00 24.21 -0.98
CA PRO A 231 -2.31 24.22 -0.36
C PRO A 231 -3.18 25.37 -0.87
N LEU A 232 -4.39 25.02 -1.32
CA LEU A 232 -5.40 25.98 -1.70
C LEU A 232 -5.88 26.77 -0.48
N THR A 233 -6.20 28.05 -0.68
CA THR A 233 -6.92 28.83 0.32
C THR A 233 -8.32 28.26 0.52
N LEU A 234 -8.91 28.48 1.70
CA LEU A 234 -10.29 28.05 1.97
C LEU A 234 -11.32 28.73 1.05
N HIS A 235 -10.97 29.88 0.47
CA HIS A 235 -11.79 30.54 -0.54
C HIS A 235 -11.78 29.74 -1.85
N GLU A 236 -10.58 29.40 -2.34
CA GLU A 236 -10.43 28.58 -3.55
C GLU A 236 -11.10 27.22 -3.39
N VAL A 237 -10.91 26.54 -2.25
CA VAL A 237 -11.59 25.26 -2.00
C VAL A 237 -13.12 25.42 -2.07
N ALA A 238 -13.66 26.46 -1.44
CA ALA A 238 -15.09 26.72 -1.44
C ALA A 238 -15.62 27.05 -2.86
N ASP A 239 -14.86 27.82 -3.63
CA ASP A 239 -15.19 28.16 -5.01
C ASP A 239 -15.17 26.92 -5.92
N TYR A 240 -14.13 26.10 -5.86
CA TYR A 240 -14.00 24.86 -6.65
C TYR A 240 -15.13 23.88 -6.37
N VAL A 241 -15.55 23.75 -5.11
CA VAL A 241 -16.68 22.88 -4.76
C VAL A 241 -18.04 23.57 -4.91
N GLY A 242 -18.09 24.86 -5.26
CA GLY A 242 -19.31 25.60 -5.55
C GLY A 242 -20.18 25.89 -4.32
N ILE A 243 -19.56 26.21 -3.17
CA ILE A 243 -20.27 26.62 -1.94
C ILE A 243 -19.61 27.85 -1.32
N SER A 244 -20.30 28.54 -0.42
CA SER A 244 -19.66 29.62 0.34
C SER A 244 -18.70 29.09 1.40
N ARG A 245 -17.67 29.87 1.76
CA ARG A 245 -16.75 29.56 2.88
C ARG A 245 -17.49 29.26 4.19
N ARG A 246 -18.55 30.03 4.51
CA ARG A 246 -19.38 29.79 5.71
C ARG A 246 -20.07 28.43 5.66
N GLN A 247 -20.52 28.00 4.48
CA GLN A 247 -21.11 26.68 4.30
C GLN A 247 -20.05 25.58 4.45
N LEU A 248 -18.85 25.77 3.90
CA LEU A 248 -17.72 24.86 4.08
C LEU A 248 -17.39 24.68 5.57
N GLU A 249 -17.23 25.77 6.32
CA GLU A 249 -16.97 25.73 7.77
C GLU A 249 -18.08 25.00 8.54
N ARG A 250 -19.35 25.23 8.18
CA ARG A 250 -20.49 24.53 8.78
C ARG A 250 -20.46 23.02 8.48
N LEU A 251 -20.08 22.62 7.27
CA LEU A 251 -19.99 21.21 6.87
C LEU A 251 -18.90 20.49 7.66
N PHE A 252 -17.72 21.10 7.78
CA PHE A 252 -16.63 20.56 8.60
C PHE A 252 -17.02 20.46 10.07
N LYS A 253 -17.60 21.53 10.64
CA LYS A 253 -17.99 21.51 12.05
C LYS A 253 -19.06 20.47 12.36
N LYS A 254 -20.06 20.32 11.48
CA LYS A 254 -21.18 19.39 11.67
C LYS A 254 -20.75 17.93 11.54
N ASN A 255 -19.90 17.60 10.56
CA ASN A 255 -19.63 16.21 10.21
C ASN A 255 -18.25 15.70 10.67
N LEU A 256 -17.28 16.59 10.88
CA LEU A 256 -15.90 16.25 11.29
C LEU A 256 -15.49 16.89 12.62
N ASN A 257 -16.39 17.65 13.25
CA ASN A 257 -16.18 18.36 14.52
C ASN A 257 -14.96 19.32 14.58
N CYS A 258 -14.37 19.66 13.44
CA CYS A 258 -13.22 20.56 13.34
C CYS A 258 -13.48 21.71 12.35
N THR A 259 -12.53 22.65 12.23
CA THR A 259 -12.57 23.68 11.19
C THR A 259 -11.88 23.18 9.91
N PRO A 260 -12.24 23.68 8.72
CA PRO A 260 -11.56 23.31 7.47
C PRO A 260 -10.04 23.58 7.52
N SER A 261 -9.63 24.70 8.13
CA SER A 261 -8.21 25.05 8.29
C SER A 261 -7.44 24.05 9.16
N ARG A 262 -8.04 23.62 10.27
CA ARG A 262 -7.45 22.65 11.17
C ARG A 262 -7.32 21.30 10.46
N TYR A 263 -8.38 20.84 9.82
CA TYR A 263 -8.36 19.58 9.06
C TYR A 263 -7.27 19.57 7.98
N TYR A 264 -7.17 20.64 7.21
CA TYR A 264 -6.15 20.75 6.16
C TYR A 264 -4.73 20.75 6.74
N LEU A 265 -4.53 21.42 7.88
CA LEU A 265 -3.26 21.35 8.61
C LEU A 265 -2.93 19.92 9.05
N GLU A 266 -3.90 19.20 9.62
CA GLU A 266 -3.74 17.81 10.09
C GLU A 266 -3.38 16.87 8.94
N LEU A 267 -3.99 17.03 7.75
CA LEU A 267 -3.62 16.27 6.55
C LEU A 267 -2.14 16.48 6.17
N ARG A 268 -1.70 17.74 6.14
CA ARG A 268 -0.31 18.08 5.79
C ARG A 268 0.70 17.58 6.83
N LEU A 269 0.36 17.68 8.12
CA LEU A 269 1.19 17.15 9.20
C LEU A 269 1.29 15.62 9.15
N SER A 270 0.19 14.94 8.82
CA SER A 270 0.16 13.49 8.65
C SER A 270 1.03 13.05 7.47
N ARG A 271 0.96 13.74 6.32
CA ARG A 271 1.86 13.51 5.19
C ARG A 271 3.33 13.74 5.58
N ALA A 272 3.63 14.82 6.30
CA ALA A 272 4.98 15.13 6.75
C ALA A 272 5.54 14.03 7.66
N ARG A 273 4.73 13.50 8.59
CA ARG A 273 5.13 12.40 9.47
C ARG A 273 5.48 11.14 8.67
N LEU A 274 4.67 10.78 7.68
CA LEU A 274 4.96 9.64 6.80
C LEU A 274 6.30 9.82 6.08
N LEU A 275 6.55 11.00 5.50
CA LEU A 275 7.84 11.29 4.84
C LEU A 275 9.02 11.24 5.82
N LEU A 276 8.87 11.75 7.04
CA LEU A 276 9.93 11.71 8.06
C LEU A 276 10.30 10.30 8.49
N LEU A 277 9.30 9.42 8.61
CA LEU A 277 9.45 8.02 9.02
C LEU A 277 10.00 7.14 7.91
N GLN A 278 9.68 7.44 6.65
CA GLN A 278 9.96 6.56 5.51
C GLN A 278 11.13 7.02 4.64
N THR A 279 11.58 8.27 4.79
CA THR A 279 12.64 8.85 3.95
C THR A 279 13.73 9.53 4.79
N SER A 280 14.89 9.73 4.18
CA SER A 280 16.01 10.50 4.73
C SER A 280 16.00 11.98 4.34
N VAL A 281 14.96 12.46 3.64
CA VAL A 281 14.81 13.84 3.14
C VAL A 281 14.96 14.87 4.27
N PRO A 282 15.80 15.90 4.19
CA PRO A 282 15.95 16.88 5.28
C PRO A 282 14.61 17.42 5.81
N VAL A 283 14.51 17.68 7.13
CA VAL A 283 13.25 18.14 7.77
C VAL A 283 12.71 19.41 7.11
N ILE A 284 13.60 20.27 6.63
CA ILE A 284 13.24 21.48 5.90
C ILE A 284 12.57 21.18 4.55
N ASP A 285 13.08 20.19 3.82
CA ASP A 285 12.54 19.78 2.53
C ASP A 285 11.19 19.07 2.73
N VAL A 286 11.04 18.25 3.77
CA VAL A 286 9.74 17.66 4.14
C VAL A 286 8.69 18.74 4.45
N ALA A 287 9.10 19.82 5.14
CA ALA A 287 8.22 20.94 5.43
C ALA A 287 7.72 21.61 4.14
N ILE A 288 8.63 21.81 3.16
CA ILE A 288 8.31 22.39 1.86
C ILE A 288 7.37 21.48 1.07
N SER A 289 7.66 20.17 0.97
CA SER A 289 6.81 19.18 0.28
C SER A 289 5.41 19.02 0.89
N CYS A 290 5.19 19.56 2.10
CA CYS A 290 3.90 19.56 2.80
C CYS A 290 3.27 20.97 2.89
N GLY A 291 3.74 21.93 2.08
CA GLY A 291 3.14 23.26 1.96
C GLY A 291 3.37 24.18 3.16
N PHE A 292 4.46 24.00 3.89
CA PHE A 292 4.88 24.93 4.94
C PHE A 292 5.90 25.93 4.39
N THR A 293 5.62 27.21 4.63
CA THR A 293 6.50 28.31 4.18
C THR A 293 7.81 28.40 4.94
N THR A 294 7.84 27.95 6.21
CA THR A 294 9.04 28.01 7.05
C THR A 294 9.16 26.78 7.96
N ALA A 295 10.38 26.28 8.14
CA ALA A 295 10.68 25.15 9.01
C ALA A 295 10.34 25.38 10.51
N PRO A 296 10.50 26.58 11.09
CA PRO A 296 10.08 26.85 12.46
C PRO A 296 8.56 26.75 12.65
N HIS A 297 7.77 27.27 11.71
CA HIS A 297 6.32 27.15 11.77
C HIS A 297 5.88 25.68 11.66
N PHE A 298 6.47 24.94 10.72
CA PHE A 298 6.25 23.49 10.60
C PHE A 298 6.56 22.75 11.91
N SER A 299 7.76 22.97 12.47
CA SER A 299 8.20 22.27 13.68
C SER A 299 7.30 22.55 14.88
N LYS A 300 6.80 23.79 14.99
CA LYS A 300 5.83 24.17 16.03
C LYS A 300 4.49 23.45 15.84
N CYS A 301 3.87 23.56 14.66
CA CYS A 301 2.60 22.89 14.37
C CYS A 301 2.72 21.36 14.54
N TYR A 302 3.84 20.78 14.13
CA TYR A 302 4.12 19.36 14.27
C TYR A 302 4.19 18.95 15.74
N SER A 303 4.95 19.69 16.56
CA SER A 303 5.10 19.41 17.99
C SER A 303 3.78 19.60 18.75
N ASP A 304 3.03 20.65 18.41
CA ASP A 304 1.72 20.92 19.00
C ASP A 304 0.72 19.79 18.70
N PHE A 305 0.84 19.14 17.54
CA PHE A 305 -0.07 18.07 17.11
C PHE A 305 0.36 16.67 17.57
N PHE A 306 1.64 16.31 17.43
CA PHE A 306 2.16 14.97 17.74
C PHE A 306 2.86 14.86 19.10
N GLY A 307 2.95 15.96 19.86
CA GLY A 307 3.60 15.99 21.17
C GLY A 307 5.13 15.85 21.15
N ARG A 308 5.75 15.83 19.97
CA ARG A 308 7.21 15.66 19.79
C ARG A 308 7.72 16.41 18.55
N PRO A 309 8.97 16.87 18.54
CA PRO A 309 9.52 17.57 17.39
C PRO A 309 9.73 16.62 16.19
N PRO A 310 9.65 17.12 14.95
CA PRO A 310 9.80 16.30 13.74
C PRO A 310 11.16 15.59 13.65
N SER A 311 12.21 16.17 14.23
CA SER A 311 13.54 15.56 14.29
C SER A 311 13.62 14.33 15.19
N ASN A 312 12.62 14.06 16.03
CA ASN A 312 12.55 12.86 16.84
C ASN A 312 12.03 11.64 16.07
N GLU A 313 11.28 11.82 14.98
CA GLU A 313 10.71 10.68 14.22
C GLU A 313 11.79 9.73 13.69
N ARG A 314 12.97 10.26 13.36
CA ARG A 314 14.11 9.48 12.83
C ARG A 314 14.98 8.84 13.91
N ARG A 315 14.84 9.28 15.17
CA ARG A 315 15.57 8.67 16.28
C ARG A 315 14.83 7.40 16.64
N LYS A 316 15.37 6.25 16.17
CA LYS A 316 14.93 4.88 16.47
C LYS A 316 14.06 4.82 17.71
N THR A 317 12.75 4.88 17.50
CA THR A 317 11.76 4.63 18.54
C THR A 317 11.21 3.26 18.20
N ASP A 318 11.44 2.29 19.07
CA ASP A 318 10.89 0.94 18.98
C ASP A 318 9.41 1.00 18.57
N LEU A 319 9.07 0.30 17.49
CA LEU A 319 7.72 0.19 16.93
C LEU A 319 6.66 -0.34 17.93
N LYS A 320 7.09 -0.77 19.13
CA LYS A 320 6.21 -1.15 20.25
C LYS A 320 5.34 0.00 20.76
N ALA A 321 5.74 1.27 20.59
CA ALA A 321 4.99 2.41 21.12
C ALA A 321 3.86 2.91 20.19
N LEU A 322 3.92 2.63 18.88
CA LEU A 322 2.98 3.20 17.89
C LEU A 322 1.58 2.58 17.91
N ASN A 323 1.41 1.39 18.52
CA ASN A 323 0.10 0.73 18.62
C ASN A 323 -0.76 1.24 19.81
N ALA A 324 -0.21 2.06 20.72
CA ALA A 324 -0.94 2.53 21.90
C ALA A 324 -1.76 3.81 21.66
N ASP A 325 -1.32 4.67 20.73
CA ASP A 325 -1.91 6.02 20.59
C ASP A 325 -3.08 6.09 19.59
N TYR A 326 -3.36 5.03 18.83
CA TYR A 326 -4.42 5.00 17.81
C TYR A 326 -5.78 4.46 18.29
N TYR A 327 -5.86 3.92 19.52
CA TYR A 327 -7.10 3.43 20.13
C TYR A 327 -7.43 4.09 21.48
N SER A 328 -6.80 5.22 21.77
CA SER A 328 -7.11 6.02 22.96
C SER A 328 -8.17 7.07 22.61
N ASP A 329 -9.42 6.62 22.48
CA ASP A 329 -10.65 7.37 22.79
C ASP A 329 -11.85 6.40 22.81
#